data_AF-W5N0N2-F1
#
_entry.id   AF-W5N0N2-F1
#
_cell.length_a   1.000
_cell.length_b   1.000
_cell.length_c   1.000
_cell.angle_alpha   90.00
_cell.angle_beta   90.00
_cell.angle_gamma   90.00
#
_symmetry.space_group_name_H-M   'P 1'
#
loop_
_entity.id
_entity.type
_entity.pdbx_description
1 polymer ?
#
loop_
_entity_poly.entity_id
_entity_poly.type
_entity_poly.pdbx_seq_one_letter_code
_entity_poly.pdbx_strand_id
1 'polypeptide(L)' 'MPKLSKEAKQRLQQLFQCGQFVIRWGFIPTVLYLGFKRGADPGMPEPTVL' A
#
# COMPACT_ATOMS: atom_id res chain seq x y z
N MET A 1 -18.55 25.96 -11.29
CA MET A 1 -17.89 24.69 -10.94
C MET A 1 -18.25 23.64 -11.98
N PRO A 2 -17.29 23.05 -12.70
CA PRO A 2 -17.58 21.95 -13.60
C PRO A 2 -18.22 20.79 -12.82
N LYS A 3 -19.39 20.32 -13.27
CA LYS A 3 -20.10 19.20 -12.64
C LYS A 3 -19.58 17.90 -13.26
N LEU A 4 -18.92 17.08 -12.44
CA LEU A 4 -18.62 15.68 -12.81
C LEU A 4 -19.90 14.94 -13.17
N SER A 5 -19.86 14.14 -14.24
CA SER A 5 -20.95 13.23 -14.59
C SER A 5 -21.20 12.23 -13.44
N LYS A 6 -22.43 11.71 -13.34
CA LYS A 6 -22.78 10.73 -12.28
C LYS A 6 -21.87 9.50 -12.32
N GLU A 7 -21.58 9.02 -13.53
CA GLU A 7 -20.69 7.89 -13.77
C GLU A 7 -19.25 8.17 -13.29
N ALA A 8 -18.70 9.35 -13.60
CA ALA A 8 -17.36 9.72 -13.16
C ALA A 8 -17.27 9.79 -11.62
N LYS A 9 -18.31 10.30 -10.95
CA LYS A 9 -18.37 10.32 -9.48
C LYS A 9 -18.38 8.92 -8.87
N GLN A 10 -19.15 8.01 -9.45
CA GLN A 10 -19.25 6.63 -8.95
C GLN A 10 -17.91 5.90 -9.09
N ARG A 11 -17.25 6.02 -10.24
CA ARG A 11 -15.91 5.44 -10.45
C ARG A 11 -14.87 6.02 -9.49
N LEU A 12 -14.88 7.33 -9.27
CA LEU A 12 -14.01 7.98 -8.28
C LEU A 12 -14.26 7.43 -6.88
N GLN A 13 -15.52 7.27 -6.47
CA GLN A 13 -15.85 6.71 -5.17
C GLN A 13 -15.33 5.28 -5.00
N GLN A 14 -15.45 4.44 -6.02
CA GLN A 14 -14.88 3.08 -6.02
C GLN A 14 -13.35 3.10 -5.93
N LEU A 15 -12.68 3.99 -6.67
CA LEU A 15 -11.24 4.16 -6.60
C LEU A 15 -10.79 4.57 -5.20
N PHE A 16 -11.50 5.50 -4.55
CA PHE A 16 -11.18 5.90 -3.18
C PHE A 16 -11.36 4.76 -2.18
N GLN A 17 -12.45 3.98 -2.28
CA GLN A 17 -12.67 2.83 -1.40
C GLN A 17 -11.59 1.76 -1.59
N CYS A 18 -11.25 1.44 -2.84
CA CYS A 18 -10.18 0.50 -3.16
C CYS A 18 -8.82 1.00 -2.66
N GLY A 19 -8.48 2.27 -2.92
CA GLY A 19 -7.24 2.88 -2.46
C GLY A 19 -7.12 2.87 -0.93
N GLN A 20 -8.19 3.20 -0.21
CA GLN A 20 -8.23 3.11 1.24
C GLN A 20 -7.98 1.69 1.75
N PHE A 21 -8.59 0.68 1.11
CA PHE A 21 -8.37 -0.72 1.45
C PHE A 21 -6.91 -1.15 1.22
N VAL A 22 -6.35 -0.81 0.05
CA VAL A 22 -4.97 -1.14 -0.31
C VAL A 22 -3.97 -0.47 0.64
N ILE A 23 -4.18 0.80 1.00
CA ILE A 23 -3.28 1.49 1.93
C ILE A 23 -3.38 0.85 3.32
N ARG A 24 -4.60 0.64 3.83
CA ARG A 24 -4.82 0.11 5.19
C ARG A 24 -4.19 -1.27 5.39
N TRP A 25 -4.29 -2.15 4.40
CA TRP A 25 -3.80 -3.53 4.52
C TRP A 25 -2.47 -3.78 3.81
N GLY A 26 -2.10 -2.95 2.85
CA GLY A 26 -0.88 -3.12 2.05
C GLY A 26 0.32 -2.35 2.59
N PHE A 27 0.15 -1.34 3.44
CA PHE A 27 1.26 -0.53 3.93
C PHE A 27 2.28 -1.37 4.73
N ILE A 28 1.84 -2.04 5.81
CA ILE A 28 2.74 -2.83 6.66
C ILE A 28 3.42 -3.98 5.89
N PRO A 29 2.70 -4.82 5.12
CA PRO A 29 3.34 -5.86 4.32
C PRO A 29 4.39 -5.32 3.33
N THR A 30 4.12 -4.16 2.71
CA THR A 30 5.06 -3.55 1.76
C THR A 30 6.33 -3.08 2.48
N VAL A 31 6.19 -2.40 3.62
CA VAL A 31 7.34 -1.94 4.42
C VAL A 31 8.17 -3.13 4.91
N LEU A 32 7.52 -4.19 5.41
CA LEU A 32 8.22 -5.41 5.82
C LEU A 32 8.98 -6.02 4.64
N TYR A 33 8.32 -6.22 3.49
CA TYR A 33 8.98 -6.74 2.30
C TYR A 33 10.23 -5.93 1.92
N LEU A 34 10.15 -4.60 1.96
CA LEU A 34 11.30 -3.74 1.68
C LEU A 34 12.41 -3.89 2.71
N GLY A 35 12.08 -4.01 4.00
CA GLY A 35 13.06 -4.29 5.06
C GLY A 35 13.78 -5.61 4.88
N PHE A 36 13.04 -6.69 4.63
CA PHE A 36 13.61 -8.02 4.35
C PHE A 36 14.43 -8.02 3.05
N LYS A 37 13.97 -7.32 2.00
CA LYS A 37 14.68 -7.23 0.71
C LYS A 37 15.98 -6.45 0.82
N ARG A 38 16.02 -5.40 1.65
CA ARG A 38 17.24 -4.64 1.92
C ARG A 38 18.29 -5.51 2.63
N GLY A 39 17.84 -6.46 3.45
CA GLY A 39 18.71 -7.31 4.25
C GLY A 39 19.29 -6.56 5.44
N ALA A 40 20.11 -7.26 6.22
CA ALA A 40 20.75 -6.71 7.39
C ALA A 40 22.04 -5.93 7.04
N ASP A 41 22.47 -5.05 7.95
CA ASP A 41 23.77 -4.39 7.81
C ASP A 41 24.92 -5.42 7.89
N PRO A 42 26.08 -5.14 7.27
CA PRO A 42 27.21 -6.08 7.26
C PRO A 42 27.61 -6.53 8.67
N GLY A 43 27.62 -7.83 8.91
CA GLY A 43 27.93 -8.42 10.22
C GLY A 43 26.71 -8.73 11.09
N MET A 44 25.50 -8.36 10.65
CA MET A 44 24.24 -8.74 11.31
C MET A 44 23.57 -9.92 10.58
N PRO A 45 22.85 -10.79 11.31
CA PRO A 45 22.11 -11.88 10.69
C PRO A 45 20.92 -11.38 9.88
N GLU A 46 20.57 -12.11 8.82
CA GLU A 46 19.43 -11.77 7.97
C GLU A 46 18.11 -11.75 8.77
N PRO A 47 17.18 -10.83 8.45
CA PRO A 47 15.89 -10.79 9.10
C PRO A 47 15.14 -12.12 8.88
N THR A 48 14.52 -12.63 9.94
CA THR A 48 13.75 -13.88 9.93
C THR A 48 12.37 -13.63 10.53
N VAL A 49 11.39 -14.42 10.09
CA VAL A 49 9.97 -14.30 10.51
C VAL A 49 9.70 -14.95 11.87
N LEU A 50 10.64 -15.74 12.39
CA LEU A 50 10.51 -16.66 13.53
C LEU A 50 11.48 -16.33 14.66
#